data_AF-A0A659ULN7-F1
#
_entry.id   AF-A0A659ULN7-F1
#
_cell.length_a   1.000
_cell.length_b   1.000
_cell.length_c   1.000
_cell.angle_alpha   90.00
_cell.angle_beta   90.00
_cell.angle_gamma   90.00
#
_symmetry.space_group_name_H-M   'P 1'
#
loop_
_entity.id
_entity.type
_entity.pdbx_description
1 polymer ?
#
loop_
_entity_poly.entity_id
_entity_poly.type
_entity_poly.pdbx_seq_one_letter_code
_entity_poly.pdbx_strand_id
1 'polypeptide(L)'
;MAHVTYAIGDVHGRADLLESLLAAIAEDADASGAEPRVLFLGDIVDRGPCSREAMDLVCDTLARWPRSRLIRGNHDAYFLDFMTADQVDEDRFGRWLRRIGGYQTMESYGLLSAGSIRDAADRFRADHASHLQALKDASPIVVDDRFAYVHAGSDPSRPVGDQDPKDLMMIRDRFVDYEGQLSHIIVHGHTPTSDSMPDPKP
;
A
#
# COMPACT_ATOMS: atom_id res chain seq x y z
N MET A 1 7.56 4.91 25.13
CA MET A 1 6.76 3.69 25.29
C MET A 1 7.28 2.66 24.31
N ALA A 2 7.40 1.41 24.73
CA ALA A 2 7.72 0.32 23.80
C ALA A 2 6.58 0.19 22.78
N HIS A 3 6.93 -0.16 21.55
CA HIS A 3 5.96 -0.44 20.49
C HIS A 3 6.36 -1.75 19.79
N VAL A 4 5.37 -2.38 19.16
CA VAL A 4 5.58 -3.54 18.28
C VAL A 4 5.18 -3.13 16.86
N THR A 5 6.05 -3.40 15.89
CA THR A 5 5.78 -3.10 14.48
C THR A 5 5.13 -4.29 13.80
N TYR A 6 4.00 -4.04 13.14
CA TYR A 6 3.27 -4.98 12.32
C TYR A 6 3.35 -4.52 10.86
N ALA A 7 4.02 -5.28 10.01
CA ALA A 7 4.07 -5.00 8.58
C ALA A 7 2.99 -5.84 7.88
N ILE A 8 2.04 -5.19 7.21
CA ILE A 8 0.94 -5.82 6.49
C ILE A 8 1.24 -5.72 4.99
N GLY A 9 1.33 -6.87 4.31
CA GLY A 9 1.53 -6.94 2.86
C GLY A 9 0.32 -6.46 2.05
N ASP A 10 0.34 -6.78 0.76
CA ASP A 10 -0.67 -6.36 -0.21
C ASP A 10 -2.09 -6.74 0.23
N VAL A 11 -2.98 -5.76 0.32
CA VAL A 11 -4.37 -5.96 0.80
C VAL A 11 -5.32 -6.17 -0.38
N HIS A 12 -5.14 -5.45 -1.48
CA HIS A 12 -5.91 -5.58 -2.71
C HIS A 12 -7.43 -5.70 -2.48
N GLY A 13 -8.02 -4.72 -1.79
CA GLY A 13 -9.47 -4.66 -1.56
C GLY A 13 -10.05 -5.83 -0.76
N ARG A 14 -9.24 -6.62 -0.05
CA ARG A 14 -9.67 -7.65 0.90
C ARG A 14 -9.87 -7.07 2.29
N ALA A 15 -10.82 -6.15 2.40
CA ALA A 15 -11.19 -5.53 3.67
C ALA A 15 -11.58 -6.55 4.74
N ASP A 16 -12.19 -7.68 4.35
CA ASP A 16 -12.55 -8.80 5.22
C ASP A 16 -11.33 -9.44 5.91
N LEU A 17 -10.23 -9.62 5.16
CA LEU A 17 -8.99 -10.15 5.71
C LEU A 17 -8.25 -9.09 6.53
N LEU A 18 -8.26 -7.84 6.06
CA LEU A 18 -7.61 -6.74 6.76
C LEU A 18 -8.26 -6.47 8.13
N GLU A 19 -9.59 -6.46 8.20
CA GLU A 19 -10.34 -6.29 9.46
C GLU A 19 -9.94 -7.38 10.47
N SER A 20 -9.91 -8.64 10.02
CA SER A 20 -9.52 -9.77 10.86
C SER A 20 -8.08 -9.63 11.39
N LEU A 21 -7.15 -9.16 10.55
CA LEU A 21 -5.76 -8.94 10.94
C LEU A 21 -5.61 -7.77 11.93
N LEU A 22 -6.32 -6.66 11.69
CA LEU A 22 -6.29 -5.49 12.59
C LEU A 22 -6.91 -5.80 13.95
N ALA A 23 -7.94 -6.65 14.01
CA ALA A 23 -8.52 -7.13 15.26
C ALA A 23 -7.49 -7.94 16.06
N ALA A 24 -6.80 -8.89 15.43
CA ALA A 24 -5.75 -9.67 16.07
C ALA A 24 -4.59 -8.80 16.59
N ILE A 25 -4.19 -7.77 15.84
CA ILE A 25 -3.16 -6.80 16.26
C ILE A 25 -3.62 -6.02 17.50
N ALA A 26 -4.89 -5.61 17.55
CA ALA A 26 -5.43 -4.90 18.71
C ALA A 26 -5.45 -5.79 19.95
N GLU A 27 -5.84 -7.06 19.81
CA GLU A 27 -5.82 -8.04 20.91
C GLU A 27 -4.39 -8.29 21.44
N ASP A 28 -3.41 -8.45 20.55
CA ASP A 28 -2.01 -8.62 20.95
C ASP A 28 -1.44 -7.37 21.65
N ALA A 29 -1.77 -6.17 21.14
CA ALA A 29 -1.40 -4.92 21.77
C ALA A 29 -1.95 -4.77 23.19
N ASP A 30 -3.22 -5.13 23.39
CA ASP A 30 -3.87 -5.10 24.70
C ASP A 30 -3.23 -6.12 25.66
N ALA A 31 -2.90 -7.31 25.17
CA ALA A 31 -2.26 -8.36 25.97
C ALA A 31 -0.81 -8.03 26.36
N SER A 32 -0.05 -7.43 25.45
CA SER A 32 1.37 -7.07 25.67
C SER A 32 1.55 -5.74 26.40
N GLY A 33 0.54 -4.86 26.38
CA GLY A 33 0.62 -3.49 26.88
C GLY A 33 1.52 -2.58 26.03
N ALA A 34 1.94 -3.03 24.84
CA ALA A 34 2.73 -2.26 23.90
C ALA A 34 1.84 -1.61 22.84
N GLU A 35 2.11 -0.35 22.51
CA GLU A 35 1.36 0.35 21.47
C GLU A 35 1.74 -0.25 20.10
N PRO A 36 0.76 -0.65 19.26
CA PRO A 36 1.07 -1.21 17.95
C PRO A 36 1.44 -0.10 16.97
N ARG A 37 2.35 -0.41 16.06
CA ARG A 37 2.70 0.39 14.89
C ARG A 37 2.41 -0.43 13.64
N VAL A 38 1.37 -0.07 12.91
CA VAL A 38 1.01 -0.77 11.68
C VAL A 38 1.63 -0.08 10.47
N LEU A 39 2.42 -0.82 9.72
CA LEU A 39 3.00 -0.39 8.46
C LEU A 39 2.30 -1.17 7.34
N PHE A 40 1.41 -0.49 6.62
CA PHE A 40 0.83 -1.05 5.41
C PHE A 40 1.85 -0.93 4.28
N LEU A 41 2.27 -2.04 3.69
CA LEU A 41 3.31 -2.07 2.66
C LEU A 41 2.82 -1.63 1.26
N GLY A 42 1.58 -1.15 1.15
CA GLY A 42 0.97 -0.66 -0.08
C GLY A 42 0.07 -1.69 -0.75
N ASP A 43 -0.40 -1.34 -1.94
CA ASP A 43 -1.38 -2.09 -2.73
C ASP A 43 -2.64 -2.38 -1.91
N ILE A 44 -3.23 -1.32 -1.38
CA ILE A 44 -4.49 -1.36 -0.64
C ILE A 44 -5.66 -1.56 -1.59
N VAL A 45 -5.61 -0.88 -2.73
CA VAL A 45 -6.66 -0.89 -3.75
C VAL A 45 -6.39 -1.94 -4.83
N ASP A 46 -7.30 -2.00 -5.79
CA ASP A 46 -7.38 -2.91 -6.93
C ASP A 46 -7.62 -4.39 -6.60
N ARG A 47 -8.06 -5.14 -7.62
CA ARG A 47 -8.26 -6.60 -7.68
C ARG A 47 -9.41 -7.14 -6.81
N GLY A 48 -9.41 -6.87 -5.51
CA GLY A 48 -10.47 -7.32 -4.60
C GLY A 48 -11.66 -6.35 -4.55
N PRO A 49 -12.81 -6.84 -4.06
CA PRO A 49 -14.09 -6.15 -4.22
C PRO A 49 -14.29 -4.92 -3.34
N CYS A 50 -13.54 -4.79 -2.24
CA CYS A 50 -13.83 -3.83 -1.18
C CYS A 50 -12.66 -2.84 -0.97
N SER A 51 -12.19 -2.19 -2.03
CA SER A 51 -11.07 -1.22 -1.94
C SER A 51 -11.42 0.00 -1.08
N ARG A 52 -12.65 0.51 -1.19
CA ARG A 52 -13.13 1.62 -0.35
C ARG A 52 -13.06 1.27 1.13
N GLU A 53 -13.61 0.12 1.52
CA GLU A 53 -13.66 -0.35 2.90
C GLU A 53 -12.25 -0.64 3.44
N ALA A 54 -11.35 -1.18 2.58
CA ALA A 54 -9.95 -1.36 2.96
C ALA A 54 -9.27 -0.01 3.26
N MET A 55 -9.55 1.03 2.46
CA MET A 55 -9.06 2.38 2.73
C MET A 55 -9.67 3.02 3.97
N ASP A 56 -10.95 2.76 4.28
CA ASP A 56 -11.57 3.20 5.53
C ASP A 56 -10.79 2.62 6.73
N LEU A 57 -10.51 1.30 6.72
CA LEU A 57 -9.73 0.62 7.76
C LEU A 57 -8.30 1.18 7.88
N VAL A 58 -7.64 1.48 6.76
CA VAL A 58 -6.32 2.13 6.77
C VAL A 58 -6.40 3.50 7.44
N CYS A 59 -7.32 4.36 7.03
CA CYS A 59 -7.48 5.69 7.60
C CYS A 59 -7.78 5.66 9.10
N ASP A 60 -8.68 4.77 9.53
CA ASP A 60 -9.01 4.58 10.94
C ASP A 60 -7.79 4.11 11.74
N THR A 61 -7.00 3.20 11.17
CA THR A 61 -5.76 2.71 11.80
C THR A 61 -4.71 3.82 11.95
N LEU A 62 -4.53 4.65 10.91
CA LEU A 62 -3.59 5.77 10.94
C LEU A 62 -4.01 6.84 11.97
N ALA A 63 -5.31 7.06 12.14
CA ALA A 63 -5.85 7.98 13.15
C ALA A 63 -5.73 7.40 14.57
N ARG A 64 -5.99 6.10 14.74
CA ARG A 64 -5.95 5.41 16.04
C ARG A 64 -4.53 5.25 16.58
N TRP A 65 -3.57 4.97 15.70
CA TRP A 65 -2.18 4.67 16.07
C TRP A 65 -1.21 5.60 15.32
N PRO A 66 -0.82 6.75 15.89
CA PRO A 66 -0.10 7.81 15.17
C PRO A 66 1.30 7.44 14.65
N ARG A 67 1.87 6.30 15.09
CA ARG A 67 3.13 5.77 14.54
C ARG A 67 2.94 4.95 13.26
N SER A 68 1.72 4.54 12.96
CA SER A 68 1.38 3.75 11.79
C SER A 68 1.54 4.56 10.51
N ARG A 69 1.88 3.89 9.40
CA ARG A 69 2.12 4.54 8.10
C ARG A 69 1.57 3.67 6.97
N LEU A 70 1.12 4.34 5.92
CA LEU A 70 0.91 3.73 4.61
C LEU A 70 2.16 3.92 3.77
N ILE A 71 2.69 2.85 3.21
CA ILE A 71 3.73 2.87 2.17
C ILE A 71 3.05 2.81 0.81
N ARG A 72 3.59 3.53 -0.16
CA ARG A 72 2.98 3.67 -1.49
C ARG A 72 3.20 2.40 -2.32
N GLY A 73 2.12 1.69 -2.64
CA GLY A 73 2.13 0.61 -3.63
C GLY A 73 2.01 1.13 -5.07
N ASN A 74 2.32 0.28 -6.05
CA ASN A 74 2.17 0.68 -7.46
C ASN A 74 0.70 0.75 -7.88
N HIS A 75 -0.19 -0.07 -7.30
CA HIS A 75 -1.63 0.02 -7.56
C HIS A 75 -2.22 1.29 -6.93
N ASP A 76 -1.81 1.62 -5.70
CA ASP A 76 -2.21 2.85 -5.03
C ASP A 76 -1.77 4.09 -5.82
N ALA A 77 -0.55 4.06 -6.39
CA ALA A 77 -0.03 5.12 -7.23
C ALA A 77 -0.85 5.29 -8.53
N TYR A 78 -1.23 4.20 -9.20
CA TYR A 78 -2.10 4.29 -10.37
C TYR A 78 -3.45 4.91 -10.04
N PHE A 79 -4.08 4.46 -8.96
CA PHE A 79 -5.36 5.02 -8.54
C PHE A 79 -5.26 6.51 -8.21
N LEU A 80 -4.25 6.90 -7.41
CA LEU A 80 -4.00 8.30 -7.08
C LEU A 80 -3.75 9.16 -8.33
N ASP A 81 -2.94 8.69 -9.28
CA ASP A 81 -2.68 9.37 -10.55
C ASP A 81 -4.00 9.68 -11.27
N PHE A 82 -4.88 8.68 -11.45
CA PHE A 82 -6.15 8.89 -12.16
C PHE A 82 -7.12 9.80 -11.41
N MET A 83 -7.10 9.79 -10.08
CA MET A 83 -7.98 10.63 -9.26
C MET A 83 -7.47 12.09 -9.12
N THR A 84 -6.24 12.38 -9.56
CA THR A 84 -5.61 13.70 -9.40
C THR A 84 -5.13 14.34 -10.70
N ALA A 85 -5.06 13.58 -11.80
CA ALA A 85 -4.58 14.08 -13.07
C ALA A 85 -5.53 15.14 -13.68
N ASP A 86 -4.94 16.22 -14.21
CA ASP A 86 -5.68 17.23 -14.97
C ASP A 86 -6.19 16.67 -16.31
N GLN A 87 -5.41 15.78 -16.92
CA GLN A 87 -5.74 15.07 -18.16
C GLN A 87 -5.40 13.59 -17.99
N VAL A 88 -6.31 12.74 -18.47
CA VAL A 88 -6.17 11.29 -18.36
C VAL A 88 -5.91 10.71 -19.73
N ASP A 89 -4.87 9.90 -19.84
CA ASP A 89 -4.67 8.99 -20.96
C ASP A 89 -5.70 7.85 -20.90
N GLU A 90 -6.66 7.84 -21.83
CA GLU A 90 -7.76 6.87 -21.87
C GLU A 90 -7.27 5.44 -22.10
N ASP A 91 -6.18 5.24 -22.85
CA ASP A 91 -5.61 3.91 -23.09
C ASP A 91 -4.94 3.38 -21.81
N ARG A 92 -4.21 4.24 -21.10
CA ARG A 92 -3.62 3.91 -19.80
C ARG A 92 -4.71 3.59 -18.77
N PHE A 93 -5.76 4.39 -18.72
CA PHE A 93 -6.90 4.18 -17.82
C PHE A 93 -7.64 2.88 -18.14
N GLY A 94 -7.96 2.64 -19.42
CA GLY A 94 -8.61 1.41 -19.87
C GLY A 94 -7.79 0.16 -19.55
N ARG A 95 -6.46 0.23 -19.64
CA ARG A 95 -5.56 -0.85 -19.22
C ARG A 95 -5.63 -1.07 -17.71
N TRP A 96 -5.56 -0.02 -16.90
CA TRP A 96 -5.65 -0.13 -15.44
C TRP A 96 -6.98 -0.78 -15.01
N LEU A 97 -8.10 -0.27 -15.53
CA LEU A 97 -9.44 -0.82 -15.25
C LEU A 97 -9.54 -2.31 -15.56
N ARG A 98 -9.14 -2.72 -16.77
CA ARG A 98 -9.46 -4.05 -17.31
C ARG A 98 -8.39 -5.12 -17.07
N ARG A 99 -7.14 -4.73 -16.83
CA ARG A 99 -6.00 -5.65 -16.79
C ARG A 99 -5.25 -5.63 -15.46
N ILE A 100 -5.25 -4.51 -14.75
CA ILE A 100 -4.49 -4.35 -13.51
C ILE A 100 -5.39 -4.60 -12.29
N GLY A 101 -6.68 -4.22 -12.36
CA GLY A 101 -7.66 -4.48 -11.30
C GLY A 101 -8.42 -3.24 -10.83
N GLY A 102 -8.31 -2.12 -11.57
CA GLY A 102 -8.95 -0.86 -11.20
C GLY A 102 -10.49 -0.88 -11.29
N TYR A 103 -11.08 -1.82 -12.04
CA TYR A 103 -12.54 -1.92 -12.14
C TYR A 103 -13.18 -2.11 -10.75
N GLN A 104 -12.66 -3.04 -9.96
CA GLN A 104 -13.17 -3.34 -8.63
C GLN A 104 -13.03 -2.13 -7.68
N THR A 105 -11.96 -1.36 -7.79
CA THR A 105 -11.79 -0.13 -7.02
C THR A 105 -12.85 0.90 -7.39
N MET A 106 -13.01 1.19 -8.68
CA MET A 106 -14.04 2.12 -9.15
C MET A 106 -15.45 1.67 -8.76
N GLU A 107 -15.72 0.36 -8.78
CA GLU A 107 -16.99 -0.24 -8.33
C GLU A 107 -17.23 -0.01 -6.84
N SER A 108 -16.23 -0.30 -5.99
CA SER A 108 -16.33 -0.15 -4.53
C SER A 108 -16.57 1.30 -4.08
N TYR A 109 -16.08 2.27 -4.85
CA TYR A 109 -16.34 3.69 -4.64
C TYR A 109 -17.62 4.21 -5.31
N GLY A 110 -18.36 3.35 -6.04
CA GLY A 110 -19.57 3.75 -6.76
C GLY A 110 -19.31 4.76 -7.90
N LEU A 111 -18.10 4.71 -8.49
CA LEU A 111 -17.62 5.65 -9.51
C LEU A 111 -17.87 5.16 -10.94
N LEU A 112 -18.24 3.89 -11.15
CA LEU A 112 -18.53 3.34 -12.48
C LEU A 112 -19.73 4.01 -13.17
N SER A 113 -20.63 4.63 -12.40
CA SER A 113 -21.78 5.36 -12.92
C SER A 113 -21.48 6.81 -13.31
N ALA A 114 -20.25 7.28 -13.09
CA ALA A 114 -19.83 8.61 -13.52
C ALA A 114 -19.80 8.70 -15.05
N GLY A 115 -20.18 9.86 -15.60
CA GLY A 115 -20.24 10.06 -17.06
C GLY A 115 -18.86 10.08 -17.74
N SER A 116 -17.82 10.46 -16.98
CA SER A 116 -16.43 10.50 -17.43
C SER A 116 -15.47 10.21 -16.28
N ILE A 117 -14.20 9.95 -16.58
CA ILE A 117 -13.17 9.83 -15.53
C ILE A 117 -12.99 11.12 -14.75
N ARG A 118 -13.16 12.30 -15.38
CA ARG A 118 -13.10 13.58 -14.67
C ARG A 118 -14.18 13.66 -13.60
N ASP A 119 -15.41 13.30 -13.95
CA ASP A 119 -16.53 13.29 -13.01
C ASP A 119 -16.30 12.28 -11.87
N ALA A 120 -15.73 11.11 -12.19
CA ALA A 120 -15.35 10.13 -11.18
C ALA A 120 -14.29 10.68 -10.21
N ALA A 121 -13.25 11.33 -10.73
CA ALA A 121 -12.21 11.93 -9.93
C ALA A 121 -12.70 13.11 -9.09
N ASP A 122 -13.58 13.97 -9.63
CA ASP A 122 -14.22 15.06 -8.88
C ASP A 122 -15.05 14.50 -7.71
N ARG A 123 -15.85 13.47 -7.98
CA ARG A 123 -16.67 12.80 -6.95
C ARG A 123 -15.81 12.14 -5.88
N PHE A 124 -14.77 11.40 -6.27
CA PHE A 124 -13.85 10.78 -5.31
C PHE A 124 -13.20 11.83 -4.40
N ARG A 125 -12.72 12.94 -4.97
CA ARG A 125 -12.08 14.01 -4.18
C ARG A 125 -13.05 14.71 -3.22
N ALA A 126 -14.32 14.83 -3.61
CA ALA A 126 -15.35 15.44 -2.77
C ALA A 126 -15.80 14.50 -1.64
N ASP A 127 -16.06 13.23 -1.96
CA ASP A 127 -16.69 12.28 -1.04
C ASP A 127 -15.67 11.53 -0.16
N HIS A 128 -14.41 11.43 -0.59
CA HIS A 128 -13.36 10.61 0.06
C HIS A 128 -12.05 11.38 0.30
N ALA A 129 -12.16 12.60 0.83
CA ALA A 129 -11.00 13.47 1.09
C ALA A 129 -9.95 12.84 2.03
N SER A 130 -10.36 12.04 3.01
CA SER A 130 -9.45 11.31 3.92
C SER A 130 -8.61 10.27 3.16
N HIS A 131 -9.22 9.51 2.24
CA HIS A 131 -8.53 8.50 1.43
C HIS A 131 -7.54 9.16 0.48
N LEU A 132 -7.96 10.25 -0.18
CA LEU A 132 -7.08 11.05 -1.02
C LEU A 132 -5.85 11.54 -0.24
N GLN A 133 -6.06 12.05 0.97
CA GLN A 133 -4.97 12.55 1.80
C GLN A 133 -4.03 11.42 2.24
N ALA A 134 -4.57 10.28 2.68
CA ALA A 134 -3.77 9.11 3.03
C ALA A 134 -2.91 8.60 1.86
N LEU A 135 -3.46 8.56 0.64
CA LEU A 135 -2.72 8.19 -0.57
C LEU A 135 -1.62 9.20 -0.92
N LYS A 136 -1.88 10.50 -0.77
CA LYS A 136 -0.88 11.55 -0.98
C LYS A 136 0.25 11.49 0.04
N ASP A 137 -0.08 11.21 1.29
CA ASP A 137 0.86 11.14 2.41
C ASP A 137 1.57 9.77 2.50
N ALA A 138 1.15 8.79 1.69
CA ALA A 138 1.77 7.48 1.61
C ALA A 138 3.28 7.63 1.35
N SER A 139 4.08 7.09 2.25
CA SER A 139 5.54 7.21 2.23
C SER A 139 6.13 6.26 1.18
N PRO A 140 7.18 6.65 0.44
CA PRO A 140 7.84 5.72 -0.46
C PRO A 140 8.64 4.64 0.30
N ILE A 141 9.14 5.00 1.49
CA ILE A 141 9.95 4.14 2.35
C ILE A 141 9.81 4.60 3.80
N VAL A 142 9.89 3.65 4.73
CA VAL A 142 10.05 3.92 6.17
C VAL A 142 11.32 3.24 6.64
N VAL A 143 12.21 3.95 7.32
CA VAL A 143 13.51 3.43 7.77
C VAL A 143 13.58 3.52 9.30
N ASP A 144 13.90 2.39 9.93
CA ASP A 144 14.28 2.28 11.33
C ASP A 144 15.78 1.91 11.41
N ASP A 145 16.32 1.67 12.61
CA ASP A 145 17.75 1.35 12.81
C ASP A 145 18.21 0.09 12.04
N ARG A 146 17.41 -0.99 12.09
CA ARG A 146 17.75 -2.28 11.46
C ARG A 146 16.94 -2.58 10.19
N PHE A 147 15.79 -1.94 10.02
CA PHE A 147 14.80 -2.31 9.01
C PHE A 147 14.50 -1.16 8.06
N ALA A 148 14.23 -1.49 6.81
CA ALA A 148 13.61 -0.58 5.87
C ALA A 148 12.38 -1.24 5.25
N TYR A 149 11.25 -0.55 5.30
CA TYR A 149 9.95 -1.01 4.83
C TYR A 149 9.62 -0.30 3.53
N VAL A 150 9.38 -1.08 2.48
CA VAL A 150 9.18 -0.63 1.11
C VAL A 150 8.08 -1.47 0.47
N HIS A 151 7.50 -1.02 -0.64
CA HIS A 151 6.47 -1.83 -1.29
C HIS A 151 7.06 -3.04 -2.02
N ALA A 152 8.01 -2.84 -2.93
CA ALA A 152 8.53 -3.91 -3.79
C ALA A 152 9.93 -4.38 -3.42
N GLY A 153 10.82 -3.47 -3.01
CA GLY A 153 12.20 -3.77 -2.71
C GLY A 153 13.09 -2.54 -2.77
N SER A 154 14.40 -2.75 -2.79
CA SER A 154 15.40 -1.68 -2.94
C SER A 154 16.43 -2.03 -4.01
N ASP A 155 16.89 -1.03 -4.76
CA ASP A 155 18.07 -1.17 -5.62
C ASP A 155 19.33 -1.45 -4.76
N PRO A 156 19.94 -2.64 -4.88
CA PRO A 156 21.12 -3.01 -4.09
C PRO A 156 22.35 -2.15 -4.39
N SER A 157 22.38 -1.47 -5.53
CA SER A 157 23.51 -0.61 -5.93
C SER A 157 23.46 0.79 -5.30
N ARG A 158 22.38 1.12 -4.58
CA ARG A 158 22.12 2.45 -4.03
C ARG A 158 21.93 2.37 -2.51
N PRO A 159 22.30 3.42 -1.74
CA PRO A 159 22.01 3.45 -0.32
C PRO A 159 20.50 3.60 -0.08
N VAL A 160 20.01 3.15 1.08
CA VAL A 160 18.57 3.12 1.39
C VAL A 160 17.91 4.51 1.36
N GLY A 161 18.67 5.56 1.68
CA GLY A 161 18.20 6.95 1.69
C GLY A 161 18.19 7.62 0.31
N ASP A 162 18.68 6.96 -0.73
CA ASP A 162 18.76 7.49 -2.10
C ASP A 162 18.29 6.42 -3.10
N GLN A 163 17.04 5.99 -2.96
CA GLN A 163 16.39 5.02 -3.83
C GLN A 163 15.53 5.72 -4.88
N ASP A 164 15.38 5.11 -6.06
CA ASP A 164 14.39 5.58 -7.04
C ASP A 164 12.98 5.21 -6.54
N PRO A 165 12.04 6.17 -6.38
CA PRO A 165 10.68 5.87 -5.97
C PRO A 165 9.98 4.83 -6.85
N LYS A 166 10.34 4.75 -8.13
CA LYS A 166 9.83 3.75 -9.05
C LYS A 166 10.33 2.35 -8.71
N ASP A 167 11.62 2.21 -8.39
CA ASP A 167 12.19 0.93 -7.97
C ASP A 167 11.56 0.48 -6.64
N LEU A 168 11.38 1.39 -5.68
CA LEU A 168 10.69 1.11 -4.41
C LEU A 168 9.27 0.52 -4.59
N MET A 169 8.59 0.84 -5.70
CA MET A 169 7.25 0.37 -6.01
C MET A 169 7.19 -0.81 -7.00
N MET A 170 8.25 -1.11 -7.75
CA MET A 170 8.14 -2.05 -8.88
C MET A 170 9.37 -2.93 -9.12
N ILE A 171 10.45 -2.79 -8.34
CA ILE A 171 11.62 -3.64 -8.51
C ILE A 171 11.27 -5.10 -8.21
N ARG A 172 11.81 -6.01 -9.03
CA ARG A 172 11.67 -7.47 -8.87
C ARG A 172 13.03 -8.12 -8.97
N ASP A 173 13.33 -8.78 -10.08
CA ASP A 173 14.51 -9.62 -10.33
C ASP A 173 15.82 -9.01 -9.81
N ARG A 174 16.06 -7.71 -10.08
CA ARG A 174 17.26 -6.97 -9.60
C ARG A 174 17.44 -6.98 -8.07
N PHE A 175 16.36 -7.07 -7.32
CA PHE A 175 16.34 -7.10 -5.86
C PHE A 175 16.09 -8.51 -5.35
N VAL A 176 15.07 -9.20 -5.88
CA VAL A 176 14.70 -10.56 -5.47
C VAL A 176 15.87 -11.52 -5.71
N ASP A 177 16.57 -11.43 -6.84
CA ASP A 177 17.68 -12.35 -7.15
C ASP A 177 19.03 -11.86 -6.61
N TYR A 178 19.05 -10.75 -5.86
CA TYR A 178 20.29 -10.22 -5.30
C TYR A 178 20.77 -11.07 -4.12
N GLU A 179 21.97 -11.63 -4.26
CA GLU A 179 22.69 -12.31 -3.19
C GLU A 179 23.83 -11.40 -2.70
N GLY A 180 23.62 -10.74 -1.56
CA GLY A 180 24.63 -9.87 -0.97
C GLY A 180 24.09 -9.09 0.22
N GLN A 181 25.01 -8.48 0.98
CA GLN A 181 24.62 -7.72 2.17
C GLN A 181 24.03 -6.37 1.77
N LEU A 182 22.83 -6.09 2.29
CA LEU A 182 22.21 -4.78 2.26
C LEU A 182 22.47 -4.02 3.55
N SER A 183 22.33 -2.70 3.50
CA SER A 183 22.52 -1.85 4.69
C SER A 183 21.45 -2.08 5.78
N HIS A 184 20.28 -2.60 5.41
CA HIS A 184 19.13 -2.85 6.28
C HIS A 184 18.46 -4.18 5.91
N ILE A 185 17.69 -4.74 6.83
CA ILE A 185 16.74 -5.80 6.51
C ILE A 185 15.56 -5.15 5.77
N ILE A 186 15.35 -5.54 4.53
CA ILE A 186 14.27 -5.00 3.70
C ILE A 186 13.01 -5.83 3.91
N VAL A 187 11.93 -5.17 4.34
CA VAL A 187 10.61 -5.77 4.51
C VAL A 187 9.71 -5.23 3.41
N HIS A 188 9.14 -6.12 2.58
CA HIS A 188 8.41 -5.75 1.39
C HIS A 188 7.23 -6.69 1.08
N GLY A 189 6.34 -6.23 0.21
CA GLY A 189 5.25 -6.99 -0.40
C GLY A 189 5.51 -7.18 -1.90
N HIS A 190 4.51 -6.91 -2.74
CA HIS A 190 4.55 -6.86 -4.22
C HIS A 190 4.81 -8.19 -4.95
N THR A 191 5.71 -9.02 -4.44
CA THR A 191 6.09 -10.30 -5.04
C THR A 191 5.48 -11.44 -4.22
N PRO A 192 4.40 -12.08 -4.69
CA PRO A 192 3.77 -13.19 -3.98
C PRO A 192 4.73 -14.38 -3.84
N THR A 193 4.77 -14.98 -2.66
CA THR A 193 5.46 -16.26 -2.42
C THR A 193 4.51 -17.43 -2.64
N SER A 194 5.05 -18.58 -3.05
CA SER A 194 4.23 -19.75 -3.41
C SER A 194 3.57 -20.44 -2.21
N ASP A 195 4.12 -20.26 -1.02
CA ASP A 195 3.66 -20.84 0.25
C ASP A 195 3.03 -19.80 1.19
N SER A 196 2.87 -18.55 0.72
CA SER A 196 2.37 -17.42 1.50
C SER A 196 3.17 -17.11 2.77
N MET A 197 4.41 -17.60 2.86
CA MET A 197 5.33 -17.30 3.95
C MET A 197 6.35 -16.23 3.50
N PRO A 198 6.94 -15.47 4.44
CA PRO A 198 8.09 -14.63 4.12
C PRO A 198 9.22 -15.49 3.53
N ASP A 199 9.90 -14.99 2.50
CA ASP A 199 11.11 -15.61 1.92
C ASP A 199 12.36 -14.91 2.47
N PRO A 200 12.89 -15.30 3.65
CA PRO A 200 14.03 -14.64 4.24
C PRO A 200 15.29 -14.94 3.42
N LYS A 201 15.85 -13.89 2.80
CA LYS A 201 17.15 -13.97 2.16
C LYS A 201 18.25 -13.48 3.12
N PRO A 202 19.41 -14.16 3.14
CA PRO A 202 20.55 -13.79 3.99
C PRO A 202 21.13 -12.42 3.63
#